data_AF-A0A434PN74-F1
#
_entry.id   AF-A0A434PN74-F1
#
_cell.length_a   1.000
_cell.length_b   1.000
_cell.length_c   1.000
_cell.angle_alpha   90.00
_cell.angle_beta   90.00
_cell.angle_gamma   90.00
#
_symmetry.space_group_name_H-M   'P 1'
#
loop_
_entity.id
_entity.type
_entity.pdbx_description
1 polymer ?
#
loop_
_entity_poly.entity_id
_entity_poly.type
_entity_poly.pdbx_seq_one_letter_code
_entity_poly.pdbx_strand_id
1 'polypeptide(L)'
;MSGQYTAPPVRRLRVYAFDPQASTSAATAGVNVATIKIPWEQSWEEEIQPGPINDYLEVIDIDPVSGQFYEPVDLNHPYLLAQDGLAPSEGDPRFHQQMVFAVAMKTIRTFERALGRRVFWAPRRVPNGRKYEPVYKLRIYPHALREPNAYYSREKKALLFGYFQTSAHSAGAKWVFTALSHDIIVHEVTHAILDGLHRRFAEPTSVD
;
A
#
# COMPACT_ATOMS: atom_id res chain seq x y z
N MET A 1 25.02 16.92 7.01
CA MET A 1 26.04 16.26 7.85
C MET A 1 26.02 14.78 7.50
N SER A 2 26.88 14.35 6.59
CA SER A 2 26.93 12.97 6.09
C SER A 2 28.30 12.39 6.38
N GLY A 3 28.36 11.17 6.91
CA GLY A 3 29.58 10.35 6.84
C GLY A 3 30.22 9.85 8.14
N GLN A 4 29.47 9.16 9.01
CA GLN A 4 30.12 8.25 9.97
C GLN A 4 29.53 6.83 9.99
N TYR A 5 28.33 6.63 9.47
CA TYR A 5 27.67 5.33 9.46
C TYR A 5 27.11 5.03 8.07
N THR A 6 27.34 3.82 7.58
CA THR A 6 26.74 3.33 6.34
C THR A 6 25.25 3.15 6.56
N ALA A 7 24.42 3.55 5.58
CA ALA A 7 22.99 3.27 5.63
C ALA A 7 22.76 1.75 5.78
N PRO A 8 21.80 1.31 6.60
CA PRO A 8 21.48 -0.11 6.71
C PRO A 8 21.03 -0.64 5.35
N PRO A 9 21.31 -1.92 5.01
CA PRO A 9 20.94 -2.45 3.70
C PRO A 9 19.43 -2.54 3.49
N VAL A 10 18.65 -2.56 4.58
CA VAL A 10 17.19 -2.65 4.54
C VAL A 10 16.55 -1.80 5.63
N ARG A 11 15.40 -1.21 5.31
CA ARG A 11 14.41 -0.69 6.25
C ARG A 11 13.45 -1.81 6.64
N ARG A 12 13.18 -1.95 7.94
CA ARG A 12 12.31 -3.00 8.49
C ARG A 12 11.00 -2.35 8.94
N LEU A 13 9.87 -2.92 8.52
CA LEU A 13 8.54 -2.40 8.81
C LEU A 13 7.63 -3.53 9.29
N ARG A 14 7.02 -3.35 10.47
CA ARG A 14 5.99 -4.25 10.99
C ARG A 14 4.69 -4.09 10.22
N VAL A 15 4.03 -5.21 9.96
CA VAL A 15 2.77 -5.32 9.22
C VAL A 15 1.89 -6.39 9.85
N TYR A 16 0.59 -6.39 9.56
CA TYR A 16 -0.22 -7.58 9.81
C TYR A 16 0.12 -8.68 8.79
N ALA A 17 0.24 -9.94 9.24
CA ALA A 17 0.58 -11.06 8.36
C ALA A 17 -0.64 -11.61 7.61
N PHE A 18 -1.80 -11.60 8.26
CA PHE A 18 -3.12 -11.94 7.72
C PHE A 18 -4.15 -10.88 8.09
N ASP A 19 -5.36 -10.95 7.54
CA ASP A 19 -6.47 -10.07 7.93
C ASP A 19 -6.66 -10.06 9.46
N PRO A 20 -6.59 -8.89 10.13
CA PRO A 20 -6.80 -8.77 11.58
C PRO A 20 -8.14 -9.35 12.05
N GLN A 21 -9.17 -9.35 11.20
CA GLN A 21 -10.49 -9.89 11.53
C GLN A 21 -10.56 -11.42 11.40
N ALA A 22 -9.66 -12.05 10.64
CA ALA A 22 -9.59 -13.51 10.54
C ALA A 22 -8.98 -14.16 11.79
N SER A 23 -8.30 -13.39 12.64
CA SER A 23 -7.72 -13.86 13.90
C SER A 23 -8.73 -13.80 15.06
N THR A 24 -9.76 -14.66 15.02
CA THR A 24 -10.86 -14.70 16.01
C THR A 24 -10.55 -15.46 17.31
N SER A 25 -9.34 -16.00 17.50
CA SER A 25 -8.95 -16.67 18.74
C SER A 25 -8.00 -15.80 19.57
N ALA A 26 -8.29 -15.66 20.86
CA ALA A 26 -7.44 -14.94 21.82
C ALA A 26 -6.01 -15.52 21.90
N ALA A 27 -5.80 -16.76 21.46
CA ALA A 27 -4.49 -17.39 21.37
C ALA A 27 -3.65 -16.94 20.16
N THR A 28 -4.27 -16.44 19.08
CA THR A 28 -3.60 -15.95 17.86
C THR A 28 -3.59 -14.41 17.76
N ALA A 29 -4.42 -13.73 18.55
CA ALA A 29 -4.47 -12.26 18.61
C ALA A 29 -3.13 -11.59 18.98
N GLY A 30 -2.22 -12.31 19.65
CA GLY A 30 -0.91 -11.80 20.06
C GLY A 30 0.19 -11.89 19.00
N VAL A 31 0.04 -12.67 17.92
CA VAL A 31 1.15 -12.93 16.96
C VAL A 31 0.65 -13.07 15.52
N ASN A 32 -0.08 -12.07 15.02
CA ASN A 32 -0.34 -11.91 13.58
C ASN A 32 0.48 -10.74 13.00
N VAL A 33 1.73 -10.61 13.44
CA VAL A 33 2.64 -9.53 13.03
C VAL A 33 3.80 -10.12 12.25
N ALA A 34 4.04 -9.60 11.07
CA ALA A 34 5.24 -9.89 10.29
C ALA A 34 6.12 -8.64 10.17
N THR A 35 7.38 -8.83 9.78
CA THR A 35 8.29 -7.73 9.46
C THR A 35 8.71 -7.83 8.00
N ILE A 36 8.35 -6.82 7.21
CA ILE A 36 8.79 -6.68 5.83
C ILE A 36 10.14 -5.94 5.82
N LYS A 37 11.08 -6.44 5.02
CA LYS A 37 12.36 -5.81 4.74
C LYS A 37 12.31 -5.15 3.36
N ILE A 38 12.45 -3.83 3.31
CA ILE A 38 12.54 -3.04 2.08
C ILE A 38 14.01 -2.63 1.92
N PRO A 39 14.67 -2.91 0.79
CA PRO A 39 16.01 -2.40 0.53
C PRO A 39 16.08 -0.88 0.70
N TRP A 40 17.16 -0.38 1.27
CA TRP A 40 17.40 1.05 1.30
C TRP A 40 17.53 1.60 -0.12
N GLU A 41 17.13 2.85 -0.31
CA GLU A 41 17.13 3.51 -1.61
C GLU A 41 18.56 3.53 -2.18
N GLN A 42 18.69 3.11 -3.44
CA GLN A 42 19.97 3.18 -4.14
C GLN A 42 20.33 4.64 -4.47
N SER A 43 21.58 4.91 -4.84
CA SER A 43 22.06 6.29 -5.10
C SER A 43 21.35 7.03 -6.24
N TRP A 44 20.56 6.32 -7.05
CA TRP A 44 19.75 6.85 -8.15
C TRP A 44 18.24 6.83 -7.87
N GLU A 45 17.81 6.32 -6.72
CA GLU A 45 16.42 6.34 -6.27
C GLU A 45 16.19 7.55 -5.35
N GLU A 46 14.97 8.10 -5.37
CA GLU A 46 14.60 9.18 -4.44
C GLU A 46 14.52 8.65 -3.01
N GLU A 47 15.02 9.42 -2.04
CA GLU A 47 14.81 9.13 -0.62
C GLU A 47 13.31 9.10 -0.28
N ILE A 48 12.89 8.12 0.53
CA ILE A 48 11.49 8.03 0.95
C ILE A 48 11.08 9.29 1.70
N GLN A 49 10.00 9.92 1.24
CA GLN A 49 9.38 11.08 1.90
C GLN A 49 8.19 10.66 2.79
N PRO A 50 7.78 11.50 3.76
CA PRO A 50 6.58 11.26 4.56
C PRO A 50 5.32 11.10 3.71
N GLY A 51 4.37 10.27 4.18
CA GLY A 51 3.23 9.84 3.36
C GLY A 51 3.67 8.80 2.34
N PRO A 52 4.35 7.75 2.83
CA PRO A 52 5.48 7.08 2.20
C PRO A 52 5.53 7.21 0.68
N ILE A 53 6.40 8.10 0.19
CA ILE A 53 6.54 8.40 -1.23
C ILE A 53 7.92 7.93 -1.69
N ASN A 54 7.98 7.19 -2.80
CA ASN A 54 9.22 6.86 -3.50
C ASN A 54 9.01 6.85 -5.02
N ASP A 55 9.98 6.33 -5.78
CA ASP A 55 9.90 6.18 -7.23
C ASP A 55 8.63 5.46 -7.74
N TYR A 56 8.02 4.59 -6.93
CA TYR A 56 6.93 3.71 -7.35
C TYR A 56 5.57 4.10 -6.79
N LEU A 57 5.53 4.58 -5.55
CA LEU A 57 4.30 4.73 -4.78
C LEU A 57 4.21 6.12 -4.15
N GLU A 58 2.98 6.57 -3.97
CA GLU A 58 2.62 7.79 -3.24
C GLU A 58 1.41 7.46 -2.36
N VAL A 59 1.59 7.45 -1.03
CA VAL A 59 0.50 7.17 -0.08
C VAL A 59 -0.16 8.47 0.35
N ILE A 60 -1.43 8.64 -0.01
CA ILE A 60 -2.21 9.84 0.29
C ILE A 60 -3.40 9.43 1.15
N ASP A 61 -3.35 9.79 2.42
CA ASP A 61 -4.34 9.34 3.39
C ASP A 61 -5.38 10.42 3.68
N ILE A 62 -6.38 10.47 2.80
CA ILE A 62 -7.53 11.37 2.88
C ILE A 62 -8.77 10.52 2.96
N ASP A 63 -9.59 10.75 3.99
CA ASP A 63 -10.92 10.20 4.09
C ASP A 63 -11.94 11.22 3.56
N PRO A 64 -12.45 11.05 2.33
CA PRO A 64 -13.43 11.97 1.77
C PRO A 64 -14.78 11.90 2.47
N VAL A 65 -15.07 10.81 3.20
CA VAL A 65 -16.35 10.63 3.90
C VAL A 65 -16.38 11.44 5.19
N SER A 66 -15.26 11.50 5.91
CA SER A 66 -15.12 12.34 7.11
C SER A 66 -14.50 13.71 6.85
N GLY A 67 -13.94 13.94 5.66
CA GLY A 67 -13.22 15.16 5.30
C GLY A 67 -11.85 15.29 6.00
N GLN A 68 -11.30 14.19 6.53
CA GLN A 68 -10.05 14.20 7.27
C GLN A 68 -8.85 13.95 6.36
N PHE A 69 -7.77 14.67 6.63
CA PHE A 69 -6.44 14.39 6.10
C PHE A 69 -5.60 13.86 7.26
N TYR A 70 -5.14 12.61 7.17
CA TYR A 70 -4.36 11.98 8.22
C TYR A 70 -2.89 12.38 8.14
N GLU A 71 -2.23 12.49 9.29
CA GLU A 71 -0.82 12.84 9.37
C GLU A 71 0.02 11.86 8.54
N PRO A 72 0.90 12.33 7.63
CA PRO A 72 1.74 11.45 6.84
C PRO A 72 2.81 10.77 7.70
N VAL A 73 2.93 9.45 7.66
CA VAL A 73 3.99 8.74 8.40
C VAL A 73 5.36 8.97 7.77
N ASP A 74 6.35 9.35 8.58
CA ASP A 74 7.75 9.47 8.18
C ASP A 74 8.54 8.19 8.52
N LEU A 75 8.69 7.30 7.54
CA LEU A 75 9.42 6.03 7.73
C LEU A 75 10.93 6.20 7.91
N ASN A 76 11.47 7.40 7.73
CA ASN A 76 12.86 7.74 8.01
C ASN A 76 13.06 8.37 9.39
N HIS A 77 11.98 8.59 10.15
CA HIS A 77 12.10 9.10 11.50
C HIS A 77 12.97 8.16 12.37
N PRO A 78 14.03 8.65 13.05
CA PRO A 78 14.98 7.80 13.78
C PRO A 78 14.32 6.85 14.78
N TYR A 79 13.26 7.31 15.46
CA TYR A 79 12.52 6.47 16.42
C TYR A 79 11.71 5.36 15.76
N LEU A 80 11.25 5.53 14.53
CA LEU A 80 10.57 4.46 13.79
C LEU A 80 11.59 3.47 13.23
N LEU A 81 12.72 3.96 12.70
CA LEU A 81 13.81 3.10 12.23
C LEU A 81 14.33 2.18 13.34
N ALA A 82 14.44 2.69 14.58
CA ALA A 82 14.87 1.90 15.73
C ALA A 82 13.84 0.83 16.20
N GLN A 83 12.60 0.88 15.72
CA GLN A 83 11.48 0.06 16.21
C GLN A 83 10.87 -0.85 15.14
N ASP A 84 11.55 -1.06 14.00
CA ASP A 84 10.98 -1.74 12.84
C ASP A 84 9.64 -1.08 12.38
N GLY A 85 9.57 0.25 12.42
CA GLY A 85 8.37 1.03 12.09
C GLY A 85 7.36 1.14 13.25
N LEU A 86 6.16 1.64 12.93
CA LEU A 86 5.03 1.71 13.85
C LEU A 86 4.58 0.31 14.29
N ALA A 87 4.09 0.23 15.54
CA ALA A 87 3.45 -0.98 16.05
C ALA A 87 2.10 -1.21 15.33
N PRO A 88 1.74 -2.46 15.03
CA PRO A 88 0.44 -2.76 14.44
C PRO A 88 -0.73 -2.22 15.25
N SER A 89 -1.60 -1.46 14.58
CA SER A 89 -2.72 -0.76 15.21
C SER A 89 -3.87 -0.62 14.22
N GLU A 90 -5.06 -1.06 14.61
CA GLU A 90 -6.29 -0.77 13.86
C GLU A 90 -6.69 0.72 13.97
N GLY A 91 -6.31 1.40 15.06
CA GLY A 91 -6.77 2.75 15.40
C GLY A 91 -5.81 3.89 15.04
N ASP A 92 -4.59 3.60 14.58
CA ASP A 92 -3.62 4.62 14.13
C ASP A 92 -3.54 4.64 12.59
N PRO A 93 -4.12 5.64 11.90
CA PRO A 93 -4.08 5.75 10.44
C PRO A 93 -2.66 5.73 9.85
N ARG A 94 -1.66 6.21 10.60
CA ARG A 94 -0.26 6.17 10.17
C ARG A 94 0.27 4.76 10.02
N PHE A 95 -0.23 3.82 10.84
CA PHE A 95 0.07 2.41 10.66
C PHE A 95 -0.57 1.85 9.39
N HIS A 96 -1.77 2.31 9.00
CA HIS A 96 -2.40 1.88 7.75
C HIS A 96 -1.57 2.33 6.54
N GLN A 97 -1.03 3.56 6.58
CA GLN A 97 -0.08 4.05 5.58
C GLN A 97 1.18 3.18 5.51
N GLN A 98 1.78 2.82 6.65
CA GLN A 98 2.92 1.90 6.71
C GLN A 98 2.57 0.53 6.13
N MET A 99 1.41 -0.01 6.49
CA MET A 99 0.92 -1.32 6.07
C MET A 99 0.81 -1.40 4.55
N VAL A 100 0.04 -0.50 3.93
CA VAL A 100 -0.16 -0.51 2.48
C VAL A 100 1.15 -0.28 1.73
N PHE A 101 2.01 0.63 2.19
CA PHE A 101 3.29 0.91 1.56
C PHE A 101 4.22 -0.31 1.63
N ALA A 102 4.36 -0.92 2.81
CA ALA A 102 5.28 -2.01 3.03
C ALA A 102 4.89 -3.25 2.21
N VAL A 103 3.61 -3.61 2.23
CA VAL A 103 3.10 -4.76 1.46
C VAL A 103 3.18 -4.48 -0.04
N ALA A 104 2.81 -3.28 -0.50
CA ALA A 104 2.91 -2.93 -1.92
C ALA A 104 4.36 -2.96 -2.43
N MET A 105 5.31 -2.38 -1.71
CA MET A 105 6.73 -2.43 -2.08
C MET A 105 7.26 -3.86 -2.08
N LYS A 106 6.86 -4.70 -1.13
CA LYS A 106 7.24 -6.11 -1.11
C LYS A 106 6.72 -6.85 -2.35
N THR A 107 5.48 -6.60 -2.75
CA THR A 107 4.87 -7.17 -3.95
C THR A 107 5.62 -6.71 -5.21
N ILE A 108 5.84 -5.40 -5.36
CA ILE A 108 6.59 -4.83 -6.50
C ILE A 108 7.96 -5.49 -6.64
N ARG A 109 8.76 -5.54 -5.56
CA ARG A 109 10.10 -6.15 -5.62
C ARG A 109 10.06 -7.65 -5.91
N THR A 110 9.00 -8.34 -5.49
CA THR A 110 8.81 -9.76 -5.82
C THR A 110 8.55 -9.93 -7.32
N PHE A 111 7.71 -9.08 -7.92
CA PHE A 111 7.49 -9.05 -9.36
C PHE A 111 8.76 -8.67 -10.13
N GLU A 112 9.49 -7.64 -9.70
CA GLU A 112 10.73 -7.21 -10.38
C GLU A 112 11.79 -8.30 -10.38
N ARG A 113 11.93 -9.04 -9.27
CA ARG A 113 12.83 -10.19 -9.20
C ARG A 113 12.43 -11.28 -10.19
N ALA A 114 11.14 -11.56 -10.33
CA ALA A 114 10.64 -12.56 -11.27
C ALA A 114 10.73 -12.12 -12.74
N LEU A 115 10.49 -10.84 -13.01
CA LEU A 115 10.52 -10.25 -14.35
C LEU A 115 11.94 -9.90 -14.82
N GLY A 116 12.90 -9.74 -13.92
CA GLY A 116 14.26 -9.29 -14.21
C GLY A 116 14.36 -7.81 -14.63
N ARG A 117 13.32 -7.01 -14.41
CA ARG A 117 13.26 -5.59 -14.78
C ARG A 117 12.36 -4.78 -13.86
N ARG A 118 12.48 -3.44 -13.90
CA ARG A 118 11.60 -2.54 -13.15
C ARG A 118 10.14 -2.66 -13.63
N VAL A 119 9.21 -2.56 -12.68
CA VAL A 119 7.78 -2.39 -12.98
C VAL A 119 7.52 -0.96 -13.45
N PHE A 120 6.64 -0.81 -14.43
CA PHE A 120 6.10 0.47 -14.87
C PHE A 120 4.59 0.46 -14.74
N TRP A 121 4.01 1.59 -14.37
CA TRP A 121 2.55 1.73 -14.31
C TRP A 121 1.96 2.02 -15.68
N ALA A 122 0.72 1.57 -15.87
CA ALA A 122 -0.01 1.89 -17.09
C ALA A 122 -0.15 3.41 -17.25
N PRO A 123 0.08 3.95 -18.45
CA PRO A 123 -0.03 5.38 -18.66
C PRO A 123 -1.48 5.84 -18.49
N ARG A 124 -1.66 7.09 -18.08
CA ARG A 124 -2.98 7.70 -17.91
C ARG A 124 -3.40 8.37 -19.23
N ARG A 125 -4.66 8.22 -19.61
CA ARG A 125 -5.23 8.97 -20.74
C ARG A 125 -5.54 10.39 -20.29
N VAL A 126 -5.09 11.38 -21.05
CA VAL A 126 -5.37 12.79 -20.75
C VAL A 126 -6.84 13.09 -21.04
N PRO A 127 -7.61 13.67 -20.10
CA PRO A 127 -8.96 14.15 -20.37
C PRO A 127 -8.91 15.15 -21.53
N ASN A 128 -9.70 14.91 -22.59
CA ASN A 128 -9.74 15.70 -23.84
C ASN A 128 -8.59 15.47 -24.85
N GLY A 129 -7.73 14.47 -24.62
CA GLY A 129 -6.66 14.10 -25.55
C GLY A 129 -6.81 12.71 -26.16
N ARG A 130 -6.15 12.50 -27.31
CA ARG A 130 -5.77 11.17 -27.81
C ARG A 130 -4.39 10.71 -27.28
N LYS A 131 -3.78 11.49 -26.38
CA LYS A 131 -2.44 11.25 -25.83
C LYS A 131 -2.51 10.52 -24.48
N TYR A 132 -1.45 9.77 -24.21
CA TYR A 132 -1.23 9.06 -22.96
C TYR A 132 -0.01 9.67 -22.27
N GLU A 133 -0.12 9.89 -20.97
CA GLU A 133 0.95 10.40 -20.12
C GLU A 133 1.52 9.29 -19.25
N PRO A 134 2.86 9.26 -19.06
CA PRO A 134 3.47 8.29 -18.17
C PRO A 134 3.01 8.51 -16.73
N VAL A 135 2.80 7.41 -16.01
CA VAL A 135 2.53 7.41 -14.58
C VAL A 135 3.74 6.82 -13.89
N TYR A 136 4.43 7.65 -13.10
CA TYR A 136 5.64 7.24 -12.39
C TYR A 136 5.32 6.63 -11.03
N LYS A 137 4.36 7.22 -10.31
CA LYS A 137 3.96 6.78 -8.97
C LYS A 137 2.49 6.35 -8.96
N LEU A 138 2.23 5.15 -8.48
CA LEU A 138 0.88 4.65 -8.21
C LEU A 138 0.41 5.25 -6.88
N ARG A 139 -0.77 5.88 -6.90
CA ARG A 139 -1.34 6.44 -5.68
C ARG A 139 -2.03 5.38 -4.86
N ILE A 140 -1.89 5.46 -3.54
CA ILE A 140 -2.59 4.57 -2.62
C ILE A 140 -3.37 5.41 -1.62
N TYR A 141 -4.64 5.09 -1.45
CA TYR A 141 -5.55 5.76 -0.52
C TYR A 141 -6.08 4.73 0.50
N PRO A 142 -5.49 4.69 1.72
CA PRO A 142 -5.89 3.73 2.76
C PRO A 142 -7.36 3.87 3.22
N HIS A 143 -7.90 5.08 3.19
CA HIS A 143 -9.27 5.41 3.64
C HIS A 143 -10.11 6.04 2.53
N ALA A 144 -10.10 5.47 1.32
CA ALA A 144 -10.74 6.09 0.15
C ALA A 144 -12.28 6.09 0.16
N LEU A 145 -12.92 5.12 0.82
CA LEU A 145 -14.38 4.96 0.79
C LEU A 145 -14.90 4.23 2.03
N ARG A 146 -16.16 4.51 2.40
CA ARG A 146 -16.83 3.84 3.52
C ARG A 146 -17.69 2.66 3.03
N GLU A 147 -17.04 1.66 2.44
CA GLU A 147 -17.67 0.45 1.88
C GLU A 147 -16.81 -0.79 2.17
N PRO A 148 -17.40 -2.00 2.22
CA PRO A 148 -16.68 -3.27 2.35
C PRO A 148 -16.00 -3.69 1.05
N ASN A 149 -15.16 -2.82 0.49
CA ASN A 149 -14.51 -3.03 -0.80
C ASN A 149 -13.11 -2.40 -0.85
N ALA A 150 -12.24 -2.96 -1.69
CA ALA A 150 -10.98 -2.36 -2.11
C ALA A 150 -10.78 -2.67 -3.59
N TYR A 151 -10.20 -1.73 -4.35
CA TYR A 151 -9.96 -1.95 -5.77
C TYR A 151 -8.88 -1.04 -6.36
N TYR A 152 -8.20 -1.54 -7.38
CA TYR A 152 -7.39 -0.75 -8.30
C TYR A 152 -8.27 -0.01 -9.33
N SER A 153 -8.22 1.33 -9.31
CA SER A 153 -8.86 2.17 -10.32
C SER A 153 -7.91 2.41 -11.51
N ARG A 154 -8.25 1.83 -12.68
CA ARG A 154 -7.51 2.06 -13.93
C ARG A 154 -7.56 3.50 -14.41
N GLU A 155 -8.65 4.21 -14.14
CA GLU A 155 -8.82 5.61 -14.55
C GLU A 155 -7.93 6.52 -13.70
N LYS A 156 -8.01 6.38 -12.37
CA LYS A 156 -7.22 7.18 -11.45
C LYS A 156 -5.77 6.72 -11.36
N LYS A 157 -5.45 5.50 -11.78
CA LYS A 157 -4.16 4.83 -11.55
C LYS A 157 -3.83 4.86 -10.05
N ALA A 158 -4.75 4.31 -9.28
CA ALA A 158 -4.70 4.36 -7.82
C ALA A 158 -5.33 3.13 -7.18
N LEU A 159 -4.82 2.73 -6.02
CA LEU A 159 -5.44 1.76 -5.13
C LEU A 159 -6.36 2.49 -4.16
N LEU A 160 -7.60 2.04 -4.05
CA LEU A 160 -8.63 2.62 -3.20
C LEU A 160 -9.08 1.56 -2.19
N PHE A 161 -8.76 1.77 -0.93
CA PHE A 161 -9.14 0.88 0.15
C PHE A 161 -10.33 1.45 0.91
N GLY A 162 -11.32 0.60 1.16
CA GLY A 162 -12.51 0.93 1.91
C GLY A 162 -12.46 0.48 3.37
N TYR A 163 -13.38 1.03 4.15
CA TYR A 163 -13.60 0.65 5.53
C TYR A 163 -15.09 0.62 5.87
N PHE A 164 -15.50 -0.27 6.78
CA PHE A 164 -16.92 -0.50 7.09
C PHE A 164 -17.11 -1.00 8.52
N GLN A 165 -18.34 -0.95 9.02
CA GLN A 165 -18.68 -1.47 10.34
C GLN A 165 -19.28 -2.87 10.22
N THR A 166 -18.80 -3.80 11.03
CA THR A 166 -19.48 -5.08 11.22
C THR A 166 -20.47 -4.97 12.37
N SER A 167 -21.74 -5.27 12.11
CA SER A 167 -22.78 -5.38 13.13
C SER A 167 -22.75 -6.78 13.77
N ALA A 168 -21.81 -6.99 14.70
CA ALA A 168 -21.83 -8.18 15.54
C ALA A 168 -22.91 -8.00 16.62
N HIS A 169 -23.85 -8.94 16.71
CA HIS A 169 -25.06 -8.87 17.54
C HIS A 169 -24.82 -8.81 19.06
N SER A 170 -23.55 -8.87 19.53
CA SER A 170 -23.20 -8.95 20.95
C SER A 170 -21.96 -8.14 21.38
N ALA A 171 -21.20 -7.51 20.45
CA ALA A 171 -19.89 -6.92 20.77
C ALA A 171 -19.72 -5.43 20.35
N GLY A 172 -20.79 -4.77 19.90
CA GLY A 172 -20.72 -3.40 19.39
C GLY A 172 -20.19 -3.31 17.96
N ALA A 173 -20.37 -2.16 17.31
CA ALA A 173 -19.90 -1.94 15.94
C ALA A 173 -18.37 -1.82 15.91
N LYS A 174 -17.69 -2.81 15.31
CA LYS A 174 -16.24 -2.77 15.06
C LYS A 174 -15.97 -2.26 13.65
N TRP A 175 -15.01 -1.35 13.51
CA TRP A 175 -14.52 -0.91 12.21
C TRP A 175 -13.56 -1.94 11.62
N VAL A 176 -13.74 -2.21 10.33
CA VAL A 176 -12.89 -3.08 9.52
C VAL A 176 -12.29 -2.24 8.41
N PHE A 177 -10.98 -2.36 8.22
CA PHE A 177 -10.22 -1.60 7.24
C PHE A 177 -9.55 -2.56 6.25
N THR A 178 -9.93 -2.48 4.98
CA THR A 178 -9.34 -3.33 3.94
C THR A 178 -7.86 -3.02 3.71
N ALA A 179 -7.41 -1.80 4.02
CA ALA A 179 -6.01 -1.37 4.02
C ALA A 179 -5.13 -2.12 5.04
N LEU A 180 -5.73 -2.86 5.99
CA LEU A 180 -5.02 -3.69 6.96
C LEU A 180 -4.93 -5.16 6.55
N SER A 181 -5.55 -5.56 5.45
CA SER A 181 -5.50 -6.94 4.95
C SER A 181 -4.35 -7.13 3.97
N HIS A 182 -3.38 -7.97 4.35
CA HIS A 182 -2.21 -8.27 3.52
C HIS A 182 -2.61 -8.75 2.12
N ASP A 183 -3.51 -9.72 2.06
CA ASP A 183 -3.90 -10.36 0.80
C ASP A 183 -4.65 -9.41 -0.12
N ILE A 184 -5.52 -8.56 0.44
CA ILE A 184 -6.24 -7.53 -0.36
C ILE A 184 -5.22 -6.55 -0.96
N ILE A 185 -4.24 -6.08 -0.18
CA ILE A 185 -3.21 -5.18 -0.70
C ILE A 185 -2.41 -5.85 -1.82
N VAL A 186 -1.97 -7.10 -1.62
CA VAL A 186 -1.24 -7.87 -2.66
C VAL A 186 -2.08 -8.02 -3.93
N HIS A 187 -3.37 -8.34 -3.78
CA HIS A 187 -4.30 -8.51 -4.89
C HIS A 187 -4.41 -7.24 -5.73
N GLU A 188 -4.68 -6.09 -5.10
CA GLU A 188 -4.89 -4.83 -5.81
C GLU A 188 -3.60 -4.30 -6.44
N VAL A 189 -2.46 -4.45 -5.75
CA VAL A 189 -1.14 -4.10 -6.33
C VAL A 189 -0.86 -4.97 -7.55
N THR A 190 -1.21 -6.26 -7.50
CA THR A 190 -1.04 -7.16 -8.65
C THR A 190 -1.86 -6.71 -9.84
N HIS A 191 -3.12 -6.27 -9.65
CA HIS A 191 -3.91 -5.68 -10.71
C HIS A 191 -3.25 -4.45 -11.35
N ALA A 192 -2.67 -3.56 -10.54
CA ALA A 192 -1.95 -2.39 -11.04
C ALA A 192 -0.70 -2.77 -11.85
N ILE A 193 0.08 -3.76 -11.39
CA ILE A 193 1.26 -4.26 -12.10
C ILE A 193 0.86 -4.88 -13.45
N LEU A 194 -0.16 -5.75 -13.46
CA LEU A 194 -0.63 -6.41 -14.68
C LEU A 194 -1.15 -5.43 -15.73
N ASP A 195 -1.87 -4.38 -15.30
CA ASP A 195 -2.31 -3.29 -16.18
C ASP A 195 -1.13 -2.56 -16.84
N GLY A 196 -0.03 -2.40 -16.10
CA GLY A 196 1.22 -1.82 -16.62
C GLY A 196 2.00 -2.71 -17.57
N LEU A 197 1.96 -4.04 -17.37
CA LEU A 197 2.67 -5.00 -18.23
C LEU A 197 2.02 -5.17 -19.60
N HIS A 198 0.68 -5.17 -19.68
CA HIS A 198 -0.03 -5.42 -20.93
C HIS A 198 -1.35 -4.64 -21.01
N ARG A 199 -1.41 -3.65 -21.92
CA ARG A 199 -2.60 -2.81 -22.15
C ARG A 199 -3.87 -3.59 -22.57
N ARG A 200 -3.74 -4.82 -23.08
CA ARG A 200 -4.80 -5.56 -23.80
C ARG A 200 -5.39 -6.80 -23.09
N PHE A 201 -5.03 -7.11 -21.84
CA PHE A 201 -5.74 -8.18 -21.09
C PHE A 201 -7.18 -7.82 -20.69
N ALA A 202 -7.64 -6.59 -20.96
CA ALA A 202 -9.02 -6.16 -20.76
C ALA A 202 -9.85 -6.15 -22.06
N GLU A 203 -9.26 -6.51 -23.21
CA GLU A 203 -10.03 -6.76 -24.42
C GLU A 203 -10.49 -8.22 -24.37
N PRO A 204 -11.80 -8.52 -24.45
CA PRO A 204 -12.25 -9.91 -24.60
C PRO A 204 -11.60 -10.48 -25.87
N THR A 205 -10.82 -11.54 -25.70
CA THR A 205 -10.14 -12.22 -26.82
C THR A 205 -11.05 -13.22 -27.54
N SER A 206 -12.34 -13.22 -27.24
CA SER A 206 -13.32 -14.13 -27.84
C SER A 206 -14.50 -13.33 -28.38
N VAL A 207 -14.79 -13.52 -29.66
CA VAL A 207 -16.15 -13.40 -30.20
C VAL A 207 -16.62 -14.85 -30.30
N ASP A 208 -17.58 -15.23 -29.49
CA ASP A 208 -18.47 -16.37 -29.74
C ASP A 208 -19.85 -16.01 -29.17
#